data_AF-U2NKT6-F1
#
_entry.id   AF-U2NKT6-F1
#
_cell.length_a   1.000
_cell.length_b   1.000
_cell.length_c   1.000
_cell.angle_alpha   90.00
_cell.angle_beta   90.00
_cell.angle_gamma   90.00
#
_symmetry.space_group_name_H-M   'P 1'
#
loop_
_entity.id
_entity.type
_entity.pdbx_description
1 polymer ?
#
loop_
_entity_poly.entity_id
_entity_poly.type
_entity_poly.pdbx_seq_one_letter_code
_entity_poly.pdbx_strand_id
1 'polypeptide(L)'
;MLKTIRDLRRVWRSLCLSTKFLTVICFASLSYMIITTFSVKNINNSSDEAIRSIMLSIFGYIFGQSNNSVIESIGSRRFRIYVAGFVALITTLILIISEFTFTNLNSAPIGEFKNLLFASVGFLTSMSKALSDVEDKNYLSKSKKNDIC
;
A
#
# COMPACT_ATOMS: atom_id res chain seq x y z
N MET A 1 8.10 -18.44 -6.27
CA MET A 1 8.71 -17.34 -5.48
C MET A 1 9.82 -16.58 -6.21
N LEU A 2 10.83 -17.24 -6.81
CA LEU A 2 11.95 -16.57 -7.51
C LEU A 2 11.54 -15.64 -8.66
N LYS A 3 10.47 -15.98 -9.40
CA LYS A 3 9.93 -15.16 -10.49
C LYS A 3 9.35 -13.83 -9.97
N THR A 4 8.58 -13.89 -8.89
CA THR A 4 7.98 -12.73 -8.22
C THR A 4 9.04 -11.76 -7.68
N ILE A 5 10.11 -12.28 -7.08
CA ILE A 5 11.23 -11.46 -6.58
C ILE A 5 11.95 -10.75 -7.73
N ARG A 6 12.12 -11.44 -8.86
CA ARG A 6 12.75 -10.88 -10.06
C ARG A 6 11.89 -9.78 -10.68
N ASP A 7 10.58 -9.98 -10.74
CA ASP A 7 9.63 -8.98 -11.22
C ASP A 7 9.58 -7.76 -10.30
N LEU A 8 9.58 -7.96 -8.98
CA LEU A 8 9.65 -6.88 -8.00
C LEU A 8 10.95 -6.07 -8.15
N ARG A 9 12.10 -6.73 -8.36
CA ARG A 9 13.38 -6.04 -8.60
C ARG A 9 13.36 -5.22 -9.90
N ARG A 10 12.73 -5.74 -10.96
CA ARG A 10 12.59 -5.03 -12.24
C ARG A 10 11.71 -3.79 -12.08
N VAL A 11 10.58 -3.94 -11.40
CA VAL A 11 9.69 -2.84 -11.04
C VAL A 11 10.39 -1.80 -10.16
N TRP A 12 11.18 -2.24 -9.18
CA TRP A 12 11.95 -1.35 -8.31
C TRP A 12 12.95 -0.49 -9.09
N ARG A 13 13.65 -1.08 -10.07
CA ARG A 13 14.59 -0.33 -10.91
C ARG A 13 13.89 0.72 -11.77
N SER A 14 12.66 0.47 -12.21
CA SER A 14 11.87 1.39 -13.05
C SER A 14 11.32 2.62 -12.30
N LEU A 15 11.40 2.66 -10.98
CA LEU A 15 10.93 3.80 -10.18
C LEU A 15 11.92 4.98 -10.23
N CYS A 16 11.37 6.18 -10.17
CA CYS A 16 12.13 7.42 -10.00
C CYS A 16 12.89 7.42 -8.66
N LEU A 17 14.00 8.15 -8.60
CA LEU A 17 14.84 8.26 -7.41
C LEU A 17 14.05 8.79 -6.20
N SER A 18 13.19 9.79 -6.42
CA SER A 18 12.34 10.37 -5.38
C SER A 18 11.38 9.33 -4.78
N THR A 19 10.71 8.53 -5.63
CA THR A 19 9.82 7.46 -5.16
C THR A 19 10.55 6.39 -4.35
N LYS A 20 11.78 6.04 -4.73
CA LYS A 20 12.62 5.10 -3.97
C LYS A 20 12.90 5.63 -2.55
N PHE A 21 13.32 6.89 -2.42
CA PHE A 21 13.55 7.51 -1.11
C PHE A 21 12.26 7.57 -0.28
N LEU A 22 11.14 7.97 -0.88
CA LEU A 22 9.84 7.97 -0.20
C LEU A 22 9.48 6.58 0.33
N THR A 23 9.71 5.54 -0.46
CA THR A 23 9.39 4.17 -0.06
C THR A 23 10.27 3.71 1.11
N VAL A 24 11.57 4.05 1.09
CA VAL A 24 12.50 3.71 2.18
C VAL A 24 12.14 4.44 3.47
N ILE A 25 11.87 5.75 3.40
CA ILE A 25 11.43 6.55 4.55
C ILE A 25 10.14 5.99 5.12
N CYS A 26 9.19 5.61 4.25
CA CYS A 26 7.94 5.00 4.66
C CYS A 26 8.13 3.69 5.43
N PHE A 27 8.98 2.79 4.92
CA PHE A 27 9.29 1.53 5.61
C PHE A 27 10.02 1.73 6.94
N ALA A 28 10.90 2.74 7.03
CA ALA A 28 11.55 3.10 8.28
C ALA A 28 10.53 3.59 9.31
N SER A 29 9.63 4.50 8.93
CA SER A 29 8.55 5.00 9.80
C SER A 29 7.58 3.89 10.22
N LEU A 30 7.21 2.99 9.31
CA LEU A 30 6.35 1.86 9.61
C LEU A 30 7.02 0.90 10.62
N SER A 31 8.30 0.59 10.42
CA SER A 31 9.07 -0.26 11.34
C SER A 31 9.16 0.36 12.74
N TYR A 32 9.39 1.67 12.80
CA TYR A 32 9.36 2.42 14.05
C TYR A 32 7.98 2.32 14.74
N MET A 33 6.88 2.50 14.00
CA MET A 33 5.53 2.40 14.55
C MET A 33 5.18 1.01 15.08
N ILE A 34 5.69 -0.06 14.42
CA ILE A 34 5.57 -1.42 14.93
C ILE A 34 6.25 -1.54 16.29
N ILE A 35 7.51 -1.09 16.40
CA ILE A 35 8.30 -1.21 17.63
C ILE A 35 7.66 -0.41 18.77
N THR A 36 7.15 0.80 18.49
CA THR A 36 6.49 1.62 19.52
C THR A 36 5.17 1.03 19.99
N THR A 37 4.44 0.34 19.11
CA THR A 37 3.17 -0.31 19.46
C THR A 37 3.35 -1.47 20.43
N PHE A 38 4.45 -2.24 20.30
CA PHE A 38 4.75 -3.35 21.20
C PHE A 38 5.67 -2.98 22.37
N SER A 39 6.14 -1.73 22.44
CA SER A 39 6.93 -1.25 23.57
C SER A 39 6.02 -0.77 24.70
N VAL A 40 6.26 -1.27 25.91
CA VAL A 40 5.50 -0.92 27.14
C VAL A 40 5.54 0.58 27.48
N LYS A 41 6.47 1.34 26.90
CA LYS A 41 6.50 2.79 27.03
C LYS A 41 5.51 3.40 26.05
N ASN A 42 4.41 3.95 26.56
CA ASN A 42 3.57 4.91 25.85
C ASN A 42 4.41 6.15 25.51
N ILE A 43 5.13 6.12 24.39
CA ILE A 43 5.89 7.26 23.88
C ILE A 43 4.92 8.14 23.10
N ASN A 44 4.04 8.85 23.81
CA ASN A 44 3.23 9.92 23.22
C ASN A 44 4.04 11.23 23.19
N ASN A 45 5.16 11.22 22.47
CA ASN A 45 5.94 12.43 22.22
C ASN A 45 5.54 13.05 20.88
N SER A 46 5.69 14.37 20.75
CA SER A 46 5.41 15.12 19.52
C SER A 46 6.17 14.59 18.28
N SER A 47 7.35 13.99 18.49
CA SER A 47 8.12 13.32 17.44
C SER A 47 7.41 12.08 16.89
N ASP A 48 6.67 11.35 17.74
CA ASP A 48 5.94 10.15 17.34
C ASP A 48 4.80 10.51 16.39
N GLU A 49 4.03 11.54 16.74
CA GLU A 49 2.93 12.08 15.93
C GLU A 49 3.41 12.63 14.58
N ALA A 50 4.59 13.29 14.56
CA ALA A 50 5.20 13.75 13.32
C ALA A 50 5.57 12.57 12.39
N ILE A 51 6.19 11.50 12.93
CA ILE A 51 6.59 10.32 12.15
C ILE A 51 5.36 9.63 11.54
N ARG A 52 4.29 9.52 12.32
CA ARG A 52 2.98 8.97 11.93
C ARG A 52 2.32 9.76 10.81
N SER A 53 2.28 11.09 10.96
CA SER A 53 1.74 11.99 9.94
C SER A 53 2.52 11.91 8.62
N ILE A 54 3.86 11.87 8.68
CA ILE A 54 4.73 11.68 7.51
C ILE A 54 4.44 10.33 6.84
N MET A 55 4.32 9.26 7.62
CA MET A 55 3.99 7.92 7.11
C MET A 55 2.65 7.93 6.37
N LEU A 56 1.59 8.47 6.99
CA LEU A 56 0.26 8.56 6.40
C LEU A 56 0.25 9.44 5.14
N SER A 57 1.01 10.53 5.11
CA SER A 57 1.14 11.40 3.94
C SER A 57 1.80 10.66 2.77
N ILE A 58 2.85 9.88 3.03
CA ILE A 58 3.53 9.08 2.00
C ILE A 58 2.62 7.97 1.49
N PHE A 59 1.89 7.27 2.36
CA PHE A 59 0.90 6.28 1.93
C PHE A 59 -0.27 6.90 1.18
N GLY A 60 -0.74 8.07 1.63
CA GLY A 60 -1.75 8.86 0.93
C GLY A 60 -1.28 9.25 -0.46
N TYR A 61 -0.01 9.61 -0.64
CA TYR A 61 0.57 9.85 -1.95
C TYR A 61 0.64 8.56 -2.80
N ILE A 62 1.13 7.46 -2.21
CA ILE A 62 1.27 6.17 -2.90
C ILE A 62 -0.09 5.59 -3.29
N PHE A 63 -1.15 5.76 -2.50
CA PHE A 63 -2.48 5.20 -2.78
C PHE A 63 -3.41 6.20 -3.49
N GLY A 64 -3.29 7.49 -3.18
CA GLY A 64 -4.17 8.56 -3.67
C GLY A 64 -3.84 9.08 -5.07
N GLN A 65 -2.71 8.70 -5.66
CA GLN A 65 -2.45 9.03 -7.07
C GLN A 65 -3.50 8.35 -7.96
N SER A 66 -4.46 9.12 -8.45
CA SER A 66 -5.48 8.67 -9.38
C SER A 66 -4.82 8.09 -10.64
N ASN A 67 -5.34 6.97 -11.13
CA ASN A 67 -4.95 6.28 -12.36
C ASN A 67 -5.03 7.16 -13.63
N ASN A 68 -5.39 8.43 -13.49
CA ASN A 68 -5.53 9.42 -14.54
C ASN A 68 -4.25 10.21 -14.84
N SER A 69 -3.13 9.98 -14.14
CA SER A 69 -1.89 10.61 -14.57
C SER A 69 -1.47 10.02 -15.92
N VAL A 70 -1.41 10.87 -16.95
CA VAL A 70 -1.04 10.59 -18.35
C VAL A 70 0.32 9.88 -18.50
N ILE A 71 1.07 9.73 -17.40
CA ILE A 71 2.44 9.22 -17.31
C ILE A 71 2.53 8.11 -16.23
N GLU A 72 1.50 7.29 -16.02
CA GLU A 72 1.64 6.13 -15.14
C GLU A 72 2.15 4.93 -15.93
N SER A 73 3.43 4.59 -15.76
CA SER A 73 3.99 3.37 -16.33
C SER A 73 3.30 2.13 -15.72
N ILE A 74 3.13 1.07 -16.50
CA ILE A 74 2.63 -0.24 -15.99
C ILE A 74 3.48 -0.72 -14.80
N GLY A 75 4.77 -0.36 -14.76
CA GLY A 75 5.69 -0.65 -13.66
C GLY A 75 5.29 0.04 -12.36
N SER A 76 4.98 1.34 -12.38
CA SER A 76 4.56 2.09 -11.19
C SER A 76 3.21 1.60 -10.66
N ARG A 77 2.27 1.23 -11.53
CA ARG A 77 0.98 0.64 -11.09
C ARG A 77 1.18 -0.71 -10.38
N ARG A 78 1.98 -1.61 -10.97
CA ARG A 78 2.31 -2.91 -10.35
C ARG A 78 3.05 -2.72 -9.04
N PHE A 79 3.96 -1.76 -8.96
CA PHE A 79 4.67 -1.42 -7.73
C PHE A 79 3.70 -1.06 -6.60
N ARG A 80 2.75 -0.15 -6.87
CA ARG A 80 1.76 0.30 -5.89
C ARG A 80 0.89 -0.85 -5.40
N ILE A 81 0.50 -1.77 -6.28
CA ILE A 81 -0.24 -2.98 -5.89
C ILE A 81 0.60 -3.86 -4.94
N TYR A 82 1.88 -4.09 -5.24
CA TYR A 82 2.75 -4.86 -4.36
C TYR A 82 2.95 -4.20 -3.00
N VAL A 83 3.17 -2.88 -2.98
CA VAL A 83 3.32 -2.11 -1.74
C VAL A 83 2.02 -2.15 -0.93
N ALA A 84 0.86 -1.90 -1.54
CA ALA A 84 -0.43 -1.95 -0.87
C ALA A 84 -0.72 -3.34 -0.29
N GLY A 85 -0.45 -4.42 -1.05
CA GLY A 85 -0.61 -5.79 -0.59
C GLY A 85 0.30 -6.13 0.59
N PHE A 86 1.57 -5.71 0.53
CA PHE A 86 2.53 -5.92 1.61
C PHE A 86 2.12 -5.17 2.89
N VAL A 87 1.70 -3.91 2.75
CA VAL A 87 1.24 -3.08 3.85
C VAL A 87 -0.02 -3.69 4.47
N ALA A 88 -1.01 -4.08 3.67
CA ALA A 88 -2.23 -4.72 4.18
C ALA A 88 -1.95 -6.02 4.94
N LEU A 89 -1.03 -6.85 4.46
CA LEU A 89 -0.62 -8.07 5.17
C LEU A 89 0.03 -7.75 6.51
N ILE A 90 0.97 -6.80 6.54
CA ILE A 90 1.67 -6.41 7.76
C ILE A 90 0.70 -5.81 8.78
N THR A 91 -0.14 -4.86 8.37
CA THR A 91 -1.09 -4.20 9.28
C THR A 91 -2.12 -5.17 9.82
N THR A 92 -2.60 -6.12 8.99
CA THR A 92 -3.47 -7.20 9.46
C THR A 92 -2.78 -8.06 10.53
N LEU A 93 -1.52 -8.46 10.28
CA LEU A 93 -0.77 -9.30 11.21
C LEU A 93 -0.52 -8.58 12.53
N ILE A 94 -0.20 -7.29 12.49
CA ILE A 94 -0.03 -6.46 13.70
C ILE A 94 -1.34 -6.36 14.49
N LEU A 95 -2.48 -6.11 13.82
CA LEU A 95 -3.77 -6.04 14.50
C LEU A 95 -4.13 -7.36 15.17
N ILE A 96 -3.85 -8.50 14.52
CA ILE A 96 -4.03 -9.84 15.11
C ILE A 96 -3.14 -9.99 16.35
N ILE A 97 -1.85 -9.67 16.27
CA ILE A 97 -0.94 -9.80 17.42
C ILE A 97 -1.36 -8.87 18.56
N SER A 98 -1.78 -7.63 18.26
CA SER A 98 -2.24 -6.66 19.26
C SER A 98 -3.48 -7.15 20.00
N GLU A 99 -4.40 -7.81 19.30
CA GLU A 99 -5.57 -8.48 19.91
C GLU A 99 -5.13 -9.61 20.85
N PHE A 100 -4.20 -10.47 20.40
CA PHE A 100 -3.68 -11.58 21.22
C PHE A 100 -2.88 -11.12 22.45
N THR A 101 -2.22 -9.97 22.36
CA THR A 101 -1.33 -9.46 23.42
C THR A 101 -2.09 -8.56 24.42
N PHE A 102 -3.42 -8.46 24.33
CA PHE A 102 -4.24 -7.52 25.14
C PHE A 102 -3.69 -6.08 25.12
N THR A 103 -3.10 -5.67 24.00
CA THR A 103 -2.60 -4.30 23.85
C THR A 103 -3.82 -3.39 23.73
N ASN A 104 -3.80 -2.23 24.40
CA ASN A 104 -4.95 -1.33 24.45
C ASN A 104 -5.40 -0.92 23.03
N LEU A 105 -6.49 -1.53 22.54
CA LEU A 105 -7.01 -1.45 21.17
C LEU A 105 -7.45 -0.03 20.76
N ASN A 106 -7.51 0.89 21.73
CA ASN A 106 -7.87 2.28 21.55
C ASN A 106 -6.65 3.23 21.58
N SER A 107 -5.44 2.68 21.54
CA SER A 107 -4.22 3.48 21.43
C SER A 107 -4.12 4.11 20.02
N ALA A 108 -3.61 5.34 19.97
CA ALA A 108 -3.43 6.09 18.73
C ALA A 108 -2.71 5.30 17.61
N PRO A 109 -1.62 4.54 17.87
CA PRO A 109 -0.93 3.81 16.79
C PRO A 109 -1.77 2.65 16.23
N ILE A 110 -2.64 2.02 17.03
CA ILE A 110 -3.58 0.99 16.54
C ILE A 110 -4.65 1.62 15.64
N GLY A 111 -5.13 2.82 15.98
CA GLY A 111 -6.05 3.59 15.13
C GLY A 111 -5.45 3.86 13.75
N GLU A 112 -4.16 4.17 13.70
CA GLU A 112 -3.46 4.41 12.44
C GLU A 112 -3.22 3.14 11.62
N PHE A 113 -2.89 2.02 12.27
CA PHE A 113 -2.84 0.72 11.58
C PHE A 113 -4.18 0.35 10.94
N LYS A 114 -5.30 0.62 11.61
CA LYS A 114 -6.66 0.43 11.05
C LYS A 114 -6.87 1.31 9.83
N ASN A 115 -6.56 2.61 9.93
CA ASN A 115 -6.69 3.55 8.81
C ASN A 115 -5.83 3.12 7.61
N LEU A 116 -4.60 2.70 7.87
CA LEU A 116 -3.66 2.25 6.85
C LEU A 116 -4.13 0.94 6.19
N LEU A 117 -4.70 0.02 6.97
CA LEU A 117 -5.33 -1.20 6.45
C LEU A 117 -6.54 -0.86 5.56
N PHE A 118 -7.44 -0.01 6.00
CA PHE A 118 -8.59 0.43 5.21
C PHE A 118 -8.18 1.10 3.90
N ALA A 119 -7.18 1.98 3.95
CA ALA A 119 -6.65 2.63 2.74
C ALA A 119 -6.03 1.62 1.77
N SER A 120 -5.22 0.68 2.28
CA SER A 120 -4.55 -0.33 1.47
C SER A 120 -5.53 -1.32 0.82
N VAL A 121 -6.52 -1.79 1.58
CA VAL A 121 -7.58 -2.68 1.08
C VAL A 121 -8.51 -1.97 0.10
N GLY A 122 -8.87 -0.71 0.40
CA GLY A 122 -9.67 0.13 -0.51
C GLY A 122 -8.96 0.34 -1.84
N PHE A 123 -7.66 0.62 -1.81
CA PHE A 123 -6.83 0.73 -3.02
C PHE A 123 -6.77 -0.58 -3.81
N LEU A 124 -6.50 -1.71 -3.15
CA LEU A 124 -6.46 -3.04 -3.79
C LEU A 124 -7.81 -3.40 -4.43
N THR A 125 -8.92 -3.14 -3.73
CA THR A 125 -10.28 -3.40 -4.23
C THR A 125 -10.59 -2.53 -5.45
N SER A 126 -10.25 -1.23 -5.40
CA SER A 126 -10.39 -0.31 -6.53
C SER A 126 -9.59 -0.79 -7.74
N MET A 127 -8.35 -1.24 -7.51
CA MET A 127 -7.48 -1.76 -8.56
C MET A 127 -7.98 -3.07 -9.16
N SER A 128 -8.53 -3.97 -8.33
CA SER A 128 -9.14 -5.22 -8.79
C SER A 128 -10.31 -4.92 -9.72
N LYS A 129 -11.22 -4.03 -9.32
CA LYS A 129 -12.37 -3.62 -10.15
C LYS A 129 -11.90 -2.98 -11.45
N ALA A 130 -10.93 -2.07 -11.39
CA ALA A 130 -10.40 -1.42 -12.58
C ALA A 130 -9.69 -2.36 -13.55
N LEU A 131 -9.18 -3.52 -13.08
CA LEU A 131 -8.64 -4.55 -13.97
C LEU A 131 -9.76 -5.33 -14.65
N SER A 132 -10.80 -5.73 -13.90
CA SER A 132 -11.97 -6.42 -14.42
C SER A 132 -12.70 -5.59 -15.49
N ASP A 133 -12.92 -4.30 -15.25
CA ASP A 133 -13.57 -3.39 -16.21
C ASP A 133 -12.77 -3.24 -17.53
N VAL A 134 -11.45 -3.39 -17.48
CA VAL A 134 -10.57 -3.34 -18.67
C VAL A 134 -10.61 -4.66 -19.43
N GLU A 135 -10.74 -5.79 -18.74
CA GLU A 135 -10.89 -7.10 -19.38
C GLU A 135 -12.23 -7.17 -20.14
N ASP A 136 -13.33 -6.78 -19.51
CA ASP A 136 -14.67 -6.77 -20.13
C ASP A 136 -14.74 -5.90 -21.39
N LYS A 137 -14.10 -4.72 -21.38
CA LYS A 137 -14.00 -3.86 -22.57
C LYS A 137 -13.20 -4.51 -23.70
N ASN A 138 -12.14 -5.24 -23.37
CA ASN A 138 -11.36 -5.96 -24.38
C ASN A 138 -12.16 -7.12 -24.98
N TYR A 139 -12.93 -7.88 -24.18
CA TYR A 139 -13.82 -8.92 -24.70
C TYR A 139 -14.91 -8.35 -25.62
N LEU A 140 -15.56 -7.25 -25.24
CA LEU A 140 -16.56 -6.57 -26.07
C LEU A 140 -15.96 -6.03 -27.38
N SER A 141 -14.75 -5.47 -27.34
CA SER A 141 -14.06 -4.99 -28.55
C SER A 141 -13.68 -6.11 -29.52
N LYS A 142 -13.39 -7.30 -28.99
CA LYS A 142 -13.01 -8.48 -29.77
C LYS A 142 -14.24 -9.17 -30.39
N SER A 143 -15.36 -9.21 -29.68
CA SER A 143 -16.65 -9.69 -30.21
C SER A 143 -17.11 -8.84 -31.40
N LYS A 144 -17.10 -7.52 -31.24
CA LYS A 144 -17.53 -6.57 -32.29
C LYS A 144 -16.69 -6.63 -33.57
N LYS A 145 -15.45 -7.13 -33.49
CA LYS A 145 -14.54 -7.28 -34.62
C LYS A 145 -14.77 -8.59 -35.38
N ASN A 146 -15.35 -9.60 -34.73
CA ASN A 146 -15.70 -10.88 -35.34
C ASN A 146 -17.09 -10.84 -36.01
N ASP A 147 -17.96 -9.91 -35.61
CA ASP A 147 -19.29 -9.72 -36.21
C ASP A 147 -19.28 -8.91 -37.52
N ILE A 148 -18.09 -8.53 -38.04
CA ILE A 148 -17.90 -7.75 -39.28
C ILE A 148 -17.15 -8.59 -40.34
N CYS A 149 -17.27 -9.92 -40.30
CA CYS A 149 -16.80 -10.82 -41.36
C CYS A 149 -17.93 -11.71 -41.85
#